data_AF-A0A1G7AHI6-F1
#
_entry.id   AF-A0A1G7AHI6-F1
#
_cell.length_a   1.000
_cell.length_b   1.000
_cell.length_c   1.000
_cell.angle_alpha   90.00
_cell.angle_beta   90.00
_cell.angle_gamma   90.00
#
_symmetry.space_group_name_H-M   'P 1'
#
loop_
_entity.id
_entity.type
_entity.pdbx_description
1 polymer ?
#
loop_
_entity_poly.entity_id
_entity_poly.type
_entity_poly.pdbx_seq_one_letter_code
_entity_poly.pdbx_strand_id
1 'polypeptide(L)'
;MQVEAHRGRLFKSWGDGFFAEFSSTIEAVSCAVGIQRMVAAEARQKDSARLQLRIGVSLGDVVVQNGDLLGDGVNIAARLEAMAEPGGIAVSGDVMAQVRGKIELSLVDCGFKRLKASDAPIHVFMTRSQPATMGAFLDIDDDALRKTLITGGCLCGKIRYEINAPAISTGYCHCSICQKFSGSAMSTWTAFPASAVRFLGEEPRYFSSSPIAKRGFCPTCGTSLTYRLVRPRKAAYLIVFTPSLDEPKGYAPVAHSGIESQMPWLEILDDLPRTRTRDSRVLQQAWSSVGLPDAETWGPLAVPKEVF
;
A
#
# COMPACT_ATOMS: atom_id res chain seq x y z
N MET A 1 -23.12 0.76 -18.10
CA MET A 1 -22.44 -0.32 -17.37
C MET A 1 -21.69 0.29 -16.17
N GLN A 2 -21.70 -0.31 -14.97
CA GLN A 2 -21.14 0.33 -13.74
C GLN A 2 -19.68 0.78 -13.88
N VAL A 3 -18.90 0.08 -14.72
CA VAL A 3 -17.50 0.40 -15.03
C VAL A 3 -17.38 1.79 -15.66
N GLU A 4 -18.14 2.10 -16.70
CA GLU A 4 -18.13 3.42 -17.37
C GLU A 4 -18.69 4.52 -16.47
N ALA A 5 -19.70 4.20 -15.66
CA ALA A 5 -20.30 5.14 -14.71
C ALA A 5 -19.32 5.61 -13.62
N HIS A 6 -18.30 4.80 -13.32
CA HIS A 6 -17.22 5.11 -12.39
C HIS A 6 -15.89 5.44 -13.10
N ARG A 7 -15.94 5.87 -14.37
CA ARG A 7 -14.76 6.25 -15.18
C ARG A 7 -13.70 5.13 -15.31
N GLY A 8 -14.11 3.88 -15.17
CA GLY A 8 -13.28 2.72 -15.41
C GLY A 8 -13.20 2.37 -16.88
N ARG A 9 -12.12 1.69 -17.27
CA ARG A 9 -11.94 1.11 -18.60
C ARG A 9 -12.06 -0.40 -18.53
N LEU A 10 -13.04 -0.97 -19.22
CA LEU A 10 -13.13 -2.41 -19.42
C LEU A 10 -12.03 -2.86 -20.39
N PHE A 11 -11.18 -3.80 -19.98
CA PHE A 11 -10.00 -4.15 -20.75
C PHE A 11 -10.23 -5.35 -21.67
N LYS A 12 -10.68 -6.48 -21.12
CA LYS A 12 -10.97 -7.71 -21.87
C LYS A 12 -11.90 -8.62 -21.06
N SER A 13 -12.81 -9.32 -21.73
CA SER A 13 -13.65 -10.39 -21.16
C SER A 13 -13.13 -11.76 -21.61
N TRP A 14 -13.07 -12.71 -20.68
CA TRP A 14 -12.57 -14.07 -20.91
C TRP A 14 -13.60 -15.03 -20.30
N GLY A 15 -14.38 -15.71 -21.14
CA GLY A 15 -15.44 -16.60 -20.67
C GLY A 15 -16.48 -15.85 -19.81
N ASP A 16 -16.53 -16.18 -18.53
CA ASP A 16 -17.43 -15.63 -17.51
C ASP A 16 -16.80 -14.49 -16.66
N GLY A 17 -15.52 -14.16 -16.89
CA GLY A 17 -14.79 -13.11 -16.18
C GLY A 17 -14.43 -11.89 -17.04
N PHE A 18 -14.13 -10.77 -16.39
CA PHE A 18 -13.60 -9.57 -17.04
C PHE A 18 -12.65 -8.80 -16.13
N PHE A 19 -11.73 -8.05 -16.74
CA PHE A 19 -10.90 -7.07 -16.04
C PHE A 19 -11.36 -5.64 -16.32
N ALA A 20 -11.37 -4.83 -15.26
CA ALA A 20 -11.63 -3.40 -15.33
C ALA A 20 -10.52 -2.63 -14.58
N GLU A 21 -10.01 -1.60 -15.22
CA GLU A 21 -9.01 -0.68 -14.66
C GLU A 21 -9.68 0.63 -14.25
N PHE A 22 -9.24 1.22 -13.14
CA PHE A 22 -9.73 2.50 -12.65
C PHE A 22 -8.56 3.38 -12.25
N SER A 23 -8.70 4.69 -12.49
CA SER A 23 -7.72 5.69 -12.07
C SER A 23 -7.73 5.96 -10.55
N SER A 24 -8.76 5.45 -9.84
CA SER A 24 -8.99 5.63 -8.42
C SER A 24 -9.43 4.32 -7.78
N THR A 25 -8.82 3.98 -6.64
CA THR A 25 -9.23 2.83 -5.80
C THR A 25 -10.63 2.99 -5.23
N ILE A 26 -11.05 4.22 -4.93
CA ILE A 26 -12.40 4.52 -4.45
C ILE A 26 -13.40 4.22 -5.56
N GLU A 27 -13.13 4.65 -6.80
CA GLU A 27 -13.98 4.36 -7.96
C GLU A 27 -14.04 2.85 -8.25
N ALA A 28 -12.90 2.16 -8.19
CA ALA A 28 -12.83 0.71 -8.37
C ALA A 28 -13.70 -0.05 -7.36
N VAL A 29 -13.57 0.27 -6.07
CA VAL A 29 -14.35 -0.43 -5.03
C VAL A 29 -15.81 -0.01 -5.07
N SER A 30 -16.13 1.25 -5.38
CA SER A 30 -17.52 1.71 -5.54
C SER A 30 -18.19 0.99 -6.72
N CYS A 31 -17.48 0.81 -7.83
CA CYS A 31 -17.94 0.01 -8.95
C CYS A 31 -18.16 -1.46 -8.56
N ALA A 32 -17.23 -2.07 -7.81
CA ALA A 32 -17.38 -3.44 -7.32
C ALA A 32 -18.63 -3.61 -6.46
N VAL A 33 -18.88 -2.67 -5.54
CA VAL A 33 -20.11 -2.63 -4.72
C VAL A 33 -21.35 -2.46 -5.58
N GLY A 34 -21.31 -1.56 -6.57
CA GLY A 34 -22.41 -1.34 -7.51
C GLY A 34 -22.77 -2.60 -8.30
N ILE A 35 -21.75 -3.32 -8.80
CA ILE A 35 -21.92 -4.59 -9.52
C ILE A 35 -22.57 -5.64 -8.61
N GLN A 36 -22.06 -5.85 -7.39
CA GLN A 36 -22.65 -6.82 -6.46
C GLN A 36 -24.12 -6.50 -6.13
N ARG A 37 -24.45 -5.22 -5.92
CA ARG A 37 -25.82 -4.77 -5.66
C ARG A 37 -26.75 -5.04 -6.85
N MET A 38 -26.29 -4.79 -8.06
CA MET A 38 -27.06 -5.06 -9.28
C MET A 38 -27.33 -6.55 -9.46
N VAL A 39 -26.29 -7.38 -9.35
CA VAL A 39 -26.41 -8.84 -9.50
C VAL A 39 -27.32 -9.43 -8.42
N ALA A 40 -27.21 -8.96 -7.17
CA ALA A 40 -28.08 -9.37 -6.08
C ALA A 40 -29.56 -8.95 -6.30
N ALA A 41 -29.81 -7.81 -6.94
CA ALA A 41 -31.16 -7.35 -7.26
C ALA A 41 -31.81 -8.17 -8.40
N GLU A 42 -31.05 -8.51 -9.43
CA GLU A 42 -31.53 -9.36 -10.54
C GLU A 42 -31.80 -10.80 -10.11
N ALA A 43 -30.94 -11.36 -9.24
CA ALA A 43 -31.12 -12.69 -8.67
C ALA A 43 -32.39 -12.84 -7.80
N ARG A 44 -32.98 -11.74 -7.33
CA ARG A 44 -34.27 -11.74 -6.60
C ARG A 44 -35.49 -11.77 -7.52
N GLN A 45 -35.33 -11.42 -8.80
CA GLN A 45 -36.44 -11.24 -9.74
C GLN A 45 -36.65 -12.44 -10.68
N LYS A 46 -35.62 -13.24 -10.95
CA LYS A 46 -35.71 -14.40 -11.86
C LYS A 46 -35.32 -15.66 -11.11
N ASP A 47 -36.24 -16.63 -11.03
CA ASP A 47 -36.08 -17.95 -10.41
C ASP A 47 -35.14 -18.90 -11.19
N SER A 48 -34.10 -18.32 -11.80
CA SER A 48 -33.08 -19.01 -12.59
C SER A 48 -31.73 -18.90 -11.89
N ALA A 49 -30.80 -19.78 -12.24
CA ALA A 49 -29.52 -19.97 -11.56
C ALA A 49 -28.91 -18.64 -11.10
N ARG A 50 -28.77 -18.47 -9.77
CA ARG A 50 -28.25 -17.26 -9.13
C ARG A 50 -26.82 -17.01 -9.63
N LEU A 51 -26.67 -16.11 -10.59
CA LEU A 51 -25.34 -15.66 -11.01
C LEU A 51 -24.69 -14.98 -9.79
N GLN A 52 -23.59 -15.54 -9.28
CA GLN A 52 -22.84 -14.98 -8.17
C GLN A 52 -21.45 -14.62 -8.67
N LEU A 53 -21.18 -13.31 -8.75
CA LEU A 53 -19.86 -12.83 -9.13
C LEU A 53 -18.96 -12.79 -7.90
N ARG A 54 -17.71 -13.20 -8.09
CA ARG A 54 -16.62 -12.90 -7.16
C ARG A 54 -15.84 -11.72 -7.73
N ILE A 55 -15.41 -10.81 -6.86
CA ILE A 55 -14.67 -9.62 -7.30
C ILE A 55 -13.41 -9.47 -6.47
N GLY A 56 -12.27 -9.38 -7.14
CA GLY A 56 -10.98 -9.04 -6.55
C GLY A 56 -10.53 -7.64 -6.96
N VAL A 57 -10.16 -6.80 -6.00
CA VAL A 57 -9.63 -5.46 -6.25
C VAL A 57 -8.22 -5.35 -5.69
N SER A 58 -7.25 -5.08 -6.56
CA SER A 58 -5.89 -4.77 -6.15
C SER A 58 -5.49 -3.42 -6.69
N LEU A 59 -4.57 -2.76 -5.97
CA LEU A 59 -3.78 -1.68 -6.48
C LEU A 59 -2.45 -2.26 -6.95
N GLY A 60 -1.95 -1.80 -8.08
CA GLY A 60 -0.62 -2.19 -8.56
C GLY A 60 -0.35 -1.63 -9.95
N ASP A 61 0.91 -1.67 -10.34
CA ASP A 61 1.31 -1.27 -11.68
C ASP A 61 0.80 -2.29 -12.70
N VAL A 62 0.15 -1.77 -13.75
CA VAL A 62 -0.33 -2.56 -14.88
C VAL A 62 0.30 -2.05 -16.17
N VAL A 63 0.59 -2.96 -17.09
CA VAL A 63 1.15 -2.67 -18.42
C VAL A 63 0.25 -3.32 -19.45
N VAL A 64 -0.02 -2.58 -20.51
CA VAL A 64 -0.67 -3.12 -21.71
C VAL A 64 0.41 -3.63 -22.64
N GLN A 65 0.46 -4.94 -22.87
CA GLN A 65 1.37 -5.55 -23.85
C GLN A 65 0.55 -6.46 -24.78
N ASN A 66 0.66 -6.26 -26.09
CA ASN A 66 -0.05 -7.03 -27.11
C ASN A 66 -1.59 -7.08 -26.94
N GLY A 67 -2.19 -6.05 -26.34
CA GLY A 67 -3.63 -6.01 -26.09
C GLY A 67 -4.08 -6.78 -24.84
N ASP A 68 -3.15 -7.26 -24.01
CA ASP A 68 -3.42 -7.88 -22.71
C ASP A 68 -2.89 -7.03 -21.55
N LEU A 69 -3.59 -7.10 -20.40
CA LEU A 69 -3.25 -6.40 -19.17
C LEU A 69 -2.33 -7.29 -18.32
N LEU A 70 -1.09 -6.87 -18.12
CA LEU A 70 -0.07 -7.63 -17.39
C LEU A 70 0.47 -6.81 -16.22
N GLY A 71 0.70 -7.45 -15.08
CA GLY A 71 1.30 -6.81 -13.92
C GLY A 71 0.96 -7.52 -12.61
N ASP A 72 1.73 -7.24 -11.58
CA ASP A 72 1.52 -7.82 -10.25
C ASP A 72 0.14 -7.45 -9.70
N GLY A 73 -0.33 -6.22 -9.96
CA GLY A 73 -1.70 -5.80 -9.60
C GLY A 73 -2.78 -6.66 -10.26
N VAL A 74 -2.58 -7.09 -11.51
CA VAL A 74 -3.52 -7.96 -12.24
C VAL A 74 -3.53 -9.36 -11.65
N ASN A 75 -2.34 -9.91 -11.40
CA ASN A 75 -2.18 -11.24 -10.82
C ASN A 75 -2.77 -11.31 -9.41
N ILE A 76 -2.55 -10.28 -8.59
CA ILE A 76 -3.09 -10.18 -7.24
C ILE A 76 -4.61 -10.03 -7.30
N ALA A 77 -5.15 -9.17 -8.18
CA ALA A 77 -6.60 -9.00 -8.33
C ALA A 77 -7.30 -10.31 -8.72
N ALA A 78 -6.74 -11.07 -9.68
CA ALA A 78 -7.28 -12.38 -10.06
C ALA A 78 -7.32 -13.37 -8.89
N ARG A 79 -6.29 -13.35 -8.04
CA ARG A 79 -6.20 -14.26 -6.90
C ARG A 79 -7.12 -13.85 -5.76
N LEU A 80 -7.25 -12.55 -5.54
CA LEU A 80 -8.24 -12.01 -4.61
C LEU A 80 -9.66 -12.40 -5.05
N GLU A 81 -9.96 -12.32 -6.35
CA GLU A 81 -11.25 -12.81 -6.89
C GLU A 81 -11.47 -14.29 -6.55
N ALA A 82 -10.48 -15.15 -6.81
CA ALA A 82 -10.59 -16.57 -6.52
C ALA A 82 -10.82 -16.89 -5.02
N MET A 83 -10.43 -15.97 -4.14
CA MET A 83 -10.61 -16.10 -2.69
C MET A 83 -11.92 -15.49 -2.17
N ALA A 84 -12.52 -14.57 -2.93
CA ALA A 84 -13.78 -13.97 -2.54
C ALA A 84 -14.86 -15.06 -2.44
N GLU A 85 -15.74 -14.93 -1.46
CA GLU A 85 -16.94 -15.76 -1.42
C GLU A 85 -17.86 -15.43 -2.61
N PRO A 86 -18.70 -16.37 -3.09
CA PRO A 86 -19.68 -16.06 -4.14
C PRO A 86 -20.57 -14.87 -3.77
N GLY A 87 -20.57 -13.81 -4.59
CA GLY A 87 -21.24 -12.53 -4.27
C GLY A 87 -20.42 -11.58 -3.39
N GLY A 88 -19.17 -11.93 -3.11
CA GLY A 88 -18.26 -11.18 -2.25
C GLY A 88 -17.24 -10.33 -3.00
N ILE A 89 -16.59 -9.44 -2.25
CA ILE A 89 -15.49 -8.60 -2.72
C ILE A 89 -14.29 -8.87 -1.82
N ALA A 90 -13.14 -9.17 -2.45
CA ALA A 90 -11.85 -9.26 -1.79
C ALA A 90 -10.96 -8.11 -2.28
N VAL A 91 -10.26 -7.45 -1.36
CA VAL A 91 -9.36 -6.34 -1.67
C VAL A 91 -7.99 -6.53 -1.03
N SER A 92 -6.95 -6.02 -1.68
CA SER A 92 -5.61 -5.98 -1.08
C SER A 92 -5.53 -4.94 0.03
N GLY A 93 -4.54 -5.07 0.91
CA GLY A 93 -4.25 -4.07 1.95
C GLY A 93 -4.02 -2.67 1.39
N ASP A 94 -3.40 -2.56 0.21
CA ASP A 94 -3.19 -1.28 -0.48
C ASP A 94 -4.50 -0.61 -0.89
N VAL A 95 -5.47 -1.40 -1.36
CA VAL A 95 -6.81 -0.89 -1.69
C VAL A 95 -7.53 -0.49 -0.41
N MET A 96 -7.51 -1.35 0.62
CA MET A 96 -8.15 -1.07 1.92
C MET A 96 -7.61 0.23 2.53
N ALA A 97 -6.30 0.45 2.46
CA ALA A 97 -5.65 1.66 2.95
C ALA A 97 -6.17 2.95 2.27
N GLN A 98 -6.54 2.88 0.99
CA GLN A 98 -7.05 4.04 0.27
C GLN A 98 -8.54 4.28 0.46
N VAL A 99 -9.33 3.23 0.69
CA VAL A 99 -10.80 3.31 0.76
C VAL A 99 -11.35 3.34 2.19
N ARG A 100 -10.57 2.99 3.22
CA ARG A 100 -10.99 3.04 4.63
C ARG A 100 -11.62 4.39 4.98
N GLY A 101 -12.86 4.35 5.49
CA GLY A 101 -13.62 5.54 5.89
C GLY A 101 -14.14 6.41 4.74
N LYS A 102 -14.00 5.97 3.49
CA LYS A 102 -14.45 6.71 2.29
C LYS A 102 -15.54 5.99 1.51
N ILE A 103 -15.83 4.75 1.86
CA ILE A 103 -16.86 3.91 1.25
C ILE A 103 -17.68 3.22 2.33
N GLU A 104 -18.98 3.05 2.09
CA GLU A 104 -19.87 2.25 2.92
C GLU A 104 -19.76 0.76 2.55
N LEU A 105 -18.63 0.14 2.91
CA LEU A 105 -18.40 -1.29 2.72
C LEU A 105 -17.73 -1.89 3.96
N SER A 106 -18.34 -2.94 4.52
CA SER A 106 -17.74 -3.69 5.63
C SER A 106 -16.83 -4.78 5.09
N LEU A 107 -15.55 -4.67 5.41
CA LEU A 107 -14.51 -5.61 5.02
C LEU A 107 -13.86 -6.16 6.29
N VAL A 108 -13.77 -7.49 6.36
CA VAL A 108 -13.13 -8.22 7.45
C VAL A 108 -11.67 -8.47 7.09
N ASP A 109 -10.80 -8.15 8.04
CA ASP A 109 -9.38 -8.46 7.96
C ASP A 109 -9.18 -9.98 7.99
N CYS A 110 -8.55 -10.50 6.94
CA CYS A 110 -8.26 -11.93 6.78
C CYS A 110 -6.77 -12.25 6.96
N GLY A 111 -5.98 -11.26 7.38
CA GLY A 111 -4.54 -11.34 7.58
C GLY A 111 -3.74 -11.40 6.29
N PHE A 112 -2.43 -11.60 6.46
CA PHE A 112 -1.49 -11.84 5.38
C PHE A 112 -1.66 -13.24 4.82
N LYS A 113 -1.81 -13.36 3.50
CA LYS A 113 -1.96 -14.63 2.80
C LYS A 113 -0.97 -14.73 1.66
N ARG A 114 -0.34 -15.89 1.51
CA ARG A 114 0.47 -16.24 0.34
C ARG A 114 -0.44 -16.82 -0.72
N LEU A 115 -0.52 -16.14 -1.85
CA LEU A 115 -1.45 -16.51 -2.93
C LEU A 115 -0.84 -17.56 -3.89
N LYS A 116 0.48 -17.77 -3.81
CA LYS A 116 1.28 -18.91 -4.33
C LYS A 116 2.47 -19.11 -3.39
N ALA A 117 3.08 -20.29 -3.40
CA ALA A 117 4.23 -20.60 -2.55
C ALA A 117 5.41 -19.63 -2.75
N SER A 118 5.62 -19.17 -4.00
CA SER A 118 6.68 -18.25 -4.42
C SER A 118 6.39 -16.77 -4.15
N ASP A 119 5.19 -16.42 -3.73
CA ASP A 119 4.76 -15.01 -3.73
C ASP A 119 4.94 -14.36 -2.36
N ALA A 120 5.21 -13.05 -2.38
CA ALA A 120 5.17 -12.23 -1.19
C ALA A 120 3.77 -12.32 -0.56
N PRO A 121 3.67 -12.43 0.78
CA PRO A 121 2.38 -12.44 1.46
C PRO A 121 1.68 -11.09 1.28
N ILE A 122 0.40 -11.14 0.94
CA ILE A 122 -0.44 -9.96 0.72
C ILE A 122 -1.51 -9.91 1.79
N HIS A 123 -1.74 -8.73 2.37
CA HIS A 123 -2.81 -8.53 3.34
C HIS A 123 -4.16 -8.54 2.60
N VAL A 124 -5.08 -9.40 3.01
CA VAL A 124 -6.38 -9.60 2.36
C VAL A 124 -7.49 -9.11 3.26
N PHE A 125 -8.43 -8.34 2.68
CA PHE A 125 -9.67 -7.95 3.32
C PHE A 125 -10.85 -8.44 2.47
N MET A 126 -11.89 -9.00 3.08
CA MET A 126 -13.02 -9.57 2.34
C MET A 126 -14.36 -9.15 2.94
N THR A 127 -15.39 -9.00 2.12
CA THR A 127 -16.76 -8.89 2.62
C THR A 127 -17.15 -10.18 3.32
N ARG A 128 -17.73 -10.11 4.52
CA ARG A 128 -18.41 -11.27 5.11
C ARG A 128 -19.68 -11.55 4.30
N SER A 129 -19.88 -12.79 3.84
CA SER A 129 -21.26 -13.23 3.59
C SER A 129 -21.98 -13.24 4.93
N GLN A 130 -22.88 -12.29 5.13
CA GLN A 130 -24.06 -12.59 5.92
C GLN A 130 -25.24 -12.79 4.97
N PRO A 131 -26.05 -13.85 5.16
CA PRO A 131 -27.40 -13.84 4.65
C PRO A 131 -28.10 -12.64 5.28
N ALA A 132 -28.82 -11.87 4.47
CA ALA A 132 -29.41 -10.61 4.88
C ALA A 132 -30.23 -10.72 6.18
N THR A 133 -29.76 -10.10 7.26
CA THR A 133 -30.62 -9.67 8.36
C THR A 133 -30.19 -8.28 8.83
N MET A 134 -31.14 -7.35 8.72
CA MET A 134 -31.06 -5.95 9.13
C MET A 134 -30.64 -5.77 10.59
N GLY A 135 -29.80 -4.74 10.82
CA GLY A 135 -29.82 -3.94 12.05
C GLY A 135 -28.75 -4.28 13.08
N ALA A 136 -27.69 -3.46 13.10
CA ALA A 136 -27.05 -3.02 14.34
C ALA A 136 -26.12 -1.84 14.03
N PHE A 137 -26.49 -0.66 14.52
CA PHE A 137 -25.62 0.51 14.58
C PHE A 137 -24.50 0.26 15.59
N LEU A 138 -23.31 0.80 15.28
CA LEU A 138 -22.05 0.59 15.97
C LEU A 138 -22.04 1.20 17.37
N ASP A 139 -21.97 0.35 18.41
CA ASP A 139 -21.24 0.68 19.64
C ASP A 139 -19.77 0.28 19.41
N ILE A 140 -18.88 1.27 19.34
CA ILE A 140 -17.44 1.05 19.14
C ILE A 140 -16.77 1.02 20.52
N ASP A 141 -16.22 -0.14 20.87
CA ASP A 141 -15.46 -0.37 22.10
C ASP A 141 -14.05 0.26 21.99
N ASP A 142 -13.82 1.31 22.79
CA ASP A 142 -12.56 2.07 22.86
C ASP A 142 -11.35 1.20 23.29
N ASP A 143 -11.57 0.09 24.02
CA ASP A 143 -10.50 -0.79 24.48
C ASP A 143 -10.01 -1.73 23.35
N ALA A 144 -10.91 -2.11 22.43
CA ALA A 144 -10.57 -2.83 21.22
C ALA A 144 -9.79 -1.96 20.20
N LEU A 145 -10.10 -0.65 20.14
CA LEU A 145 -9.32 0.34 19.38
C LEU A 145 -7.90 0.47 19.94
N ARG A 146 -7.72 0.46 21.28
CA ARG A 146 -6.40 0.49 21.92
C ARG A 146 -5.56 -0.75 21.64
N LYS A 147 -6.17 -1.94 21.52
CA LYS A 147 -5.47 -3.17 21.09
C LYS A 147 -4.99 -3.15 19.64
N THR A 148 -5.48 -2.21 18.82
CA THR A 148 -5.14 -2.08 17.39
C THR A 148 -4.24 -0.87 17.10
N LEU A 149 -3.99 -0.05 18.12
CA LEU A 149 -3.23 1.20 17.99
C LEU A 149 -1.74 0.91 18.03
N ILE A 150 -1.05 1.22 16.94
CA ILE A 150 0.39 1.02 16.84
C ILE A 150 1.07 2.27 17.38
N THR A 151 2.03 2.11 18.28
CA THR A 151 2.74 3.22 18.90
C THR A 151 4.23 3.19 18.59
N GLY A 152 4.87 4.34 18.72
CA GLY A 152 6.30 4.47 18.59
C GLY A 152 6.79 5.84 19.01
N GLY A 153 8.09 6.06 18.87
CA GLY A 153 8.72 7.31 19.22
C GLY A 153 10.22 7.35 18.96
N CYS A 154 10.83 8.46 19.34
CA CYS A 154 12.28 8.61 19.31
C CYS A 154 12.95 8.03 20.57
N LEU A 155 14.27 7.89 20.52
CA LEU A 155 15.08 7.35 21.62
C LEU A 155 14.89 8.10 22.95
N CYS A 156 14.80 9.43 22.92
CA CYS A 156 14.60 10.24 24.14
C CYS A 156 13.14 10.36 24.57
N GLY A 157 12.18 9.76 23.86
CA GLY A 157 10.76 9.80 24.18
C GLY A 157 10.05 11.13 23.94
N LYS A 158 10.73 12.21 23.55
CA LYS A 158 10.09 13.52 23.29
C LYS A 158 9.11 13.51 22.13
N ILE A 159 9.44 12.76 21.07
CA ILE A 159 8.52 12.53 19.97
C ILE A 159 7.88 11.17 20.20
N ARG A 160 6.56 11.17 20.33
CA ARG A 160 5.71 9.98 20.39
C ARG A 160 4.69 10.06 19.27
N TYR A 161 4.27 8.92 18.76
CA TYR A 161 3.23 8.86 17.74
C TYR A 161 2.38 7.61 17.88
N GLU A 162 1.20 7.71 17.29
CA GLU A 162 0.19 6.65 17.20
C GLU A 162 -0.20 6.46 15.73
N ILE A 163 -0.54 5.21 15.38
CA ILE A 163 -0.95 4.85 14.03
C ILE A 163 -2.21 4.00 14.10
N ASN A 164 -3.31 4.52 13.54
CA ASN A 164 -4.62 3.86 13.54
C ASN A 164 -4.95 3.23 12.18
N ALA A 165 -4.01 2.45 11.65
CA ALA A 165 -4.18 1.65 10.45
C ALA A 165 -3.09 0.57 10.40
N PRO A 166 -3.37 -0.59 9.77
CA PRO A 166 -2.33 -1.59 9.53
C PRO A 166 -1.24 -1.05 8.59
N ALA A 167 -0.08 -1.72 8.63
CA ALA A 167 1.00 -1.46 7.69
C ALA A 167 0.58 -1.78 6.25
N ILE A 168 0.97 -0.90 5.32
CA ILE A 168 0.83 -1.07 3.88
C ILE A 168 1.88 -2.06 3.37
N SER A 169 3.14 -1.83 3.77
CA SER A 169 4.28 -2.64 3.34
C SER A 169 5.46 -2.44 4.29
N THR A 170 6.35 -3.42 4.35
CA THR A 170 7.58 -3.42 5.15
C THR A 170 8.77 -3.78 4.27
N GLY A 171 9.95 -3.27 4.58
CA GLY A 171 11.12 -3.62 3.78
C GLY A 171 12.44 -3.17 4.36
N TYR A 172 13.50 -3.65 3.72
CA TYR A 172 14.84 -3.12 3.86
C TYR A 172 15.13 -2.13 2.74
N CYS A 173 15.81 -1.04 3.07
CA CYS A 173 16.37 -0.11 2.10
C CYS A 173 17.88 0.02 2.30
N HIS A 174 18.61 -0.31 1.24
CA HIS A 174 20.07 -0.34 1.19
C HIS A 174 20.65 0.93 0.56
N CYS A 175 19.83 1.85 0.07
CA CYS A 175 20.35 3.04 -0.62
C CYS A 175 21.23 3.90 0.30
N SER A 176 22.22 4.56 -0.29
CA SER A 176 23.17 5.41 0.44
C SER A 176 22.50 6.53 1.24
N ILE A 177 21.31 7.00 0.82
CA ILE A 177 20.53 7.99 1.57
C ILE A 177 20.00 7.38 2.88
N CYS A 178 19.43 6.17 2.84
CA CYS A 178 18.93 5.49 4.03
C CYS A 178 20.07 5.09 4.98
N GLN A 179 21.20 4.64 4.43
CA GLN A 179 22.42 4.37 5.21
C GLN A 179 22.90 5.61 5.95
N LYS A 180 23.12 6.73 5.24
CA LYS A 180 23.58 7.98 5.84
C LYS A 180 22.58 8.58 6.82
N PHE A 181 21.28 8.44 6.55
CA PHE A 181 20.24 8.99 7.43
C PHE A 181 20.12 8.21 8.74
N SER A 182 20.24 6.88 8.69
CA SER A 182 20.09 6.02 9.87
C SER A 182 21.41 5.71 10.59
N GLY A 183 22.56 5.93 9.94
CA GLY A 183 23.86 5.49 10.44
C GLY A 183 24.08 3.98 10.39
N SER A 184 23.22 3.22 9.68
CA SER A 184 23.24 1.76 9.61
C SER A 184 23.59 1.25 8.20
N ALA A 185 23.99 -0.01 8.07
CA ALA A 185 24.27 -0.68 6.79
C ALA A 185 23.04 -0.72 5.85
N MET A 186 21.86 -0.70 6.46
CA MET A 186 20.56 -0.56 5.80
C MET A 186 19.54 -0.04 6.82
N SER A 187 18.41 0.43 6.32
CA SER A 187 17.29 0.80 7.18
C SER A 187 16.09 -0.11 6.96
N THR A 188 15.44 -0.50 8.05
CA THR A 188 14.10 -1.11 8.00
C THR A 188 13.05 -0.02 8.00
N TRP A 189 12.03 -0.22 7.18
CA TRP A 189 10.95 0.74 7.00
C TRP A 189 9.60 0.04 6.98
N THR A 190 8.58 0.75 7.46
CA THR A 190 7.17 0.34 7.38
C THR A 190 6.36 1.51 6.83
N ALA A 191 5.60 1.28 5.77
CA ALA A 191 4.71 2.25 5.18
C ALA A 191 3.34 2.17 5.86
N PHE A 192 2.80 3.32 6.25
CA PHE A 192 1.45 3.47 6.78
C PHE A 192 0.69 4.54 6.00
N PRO A 193 -0.65 4.55 6.00
CA PRO A 193 -1.40 5.69 5.50
C PRO A 193 -0.99 6.95 6.26
N ALA A 194 -0.61 8.00 5.56
CA ALA A 194 -0.11 9.21 6.23
C ALA A 194 -1.18 9.88 7.09
N SER A 195 -2.46 9.71 6.74
CA SER A 195 -3.61 10.19 7.52
C SER A 195 -3.84 9.39 8.80
N ALA A 196 -3.27 8.19 8.92
CA ALA A 196 -3.40 7.34 10.09
C ALA A 196 -2.31 7.60 11.13
N VAL A 197 -1.22 8.28 10.77
CA VAL A 197 -0.10 8.59 11.68
C VAL A 197 -0.35 9.93 12.36
N ARG A 198 -0.37 9.93 13.69
CA ARG A 198 -0.56 11.11 14.53
C ARG A 198 0.60 11.26 15.50
N PHE A 199 1.29 12.39 15.46
CA PHE A 199 2.30 12.73 16.47
C PHE A 199 1.62 13.30 17.72
N LEU A 200 2.07 12.85 18.89
CA LEU A 200 1.58 13.27 20.19
C LEU A 200 2.54 14.33 20.74
N GLY A 201 2.14 15.60 20.69
CA GLY A 201 2.97 16.70 21.18
C GLY A 201 4.01 17.15 20.16
N GLU A 202 5.30 16.94 20.44
CA GLU A 202 6.38 17.38 19.55
C GLU A 202 6.39 16.60 18.22
N GLU A 203 6.50 17.33 17.12
CA GLU A 203 6.64 16.75 15.78
C GLU A 203 8.10 16.59 15.35
N PRO A 204 8.41 15.64 14.43
CA PRO A 204 9.74 15.53 13.83
C PRO A 204 10.14 16.82 13.11
N ARG A 205 11.44 17.15 13.19
CA ARG A 205 12.01 18.15 12.29
C ARG A 205 12.23 17.51 10.93
N TYR A 206 11.79 18.19 9.87
CA TYR A 206 11.91 17.70 8.50
C TYR A 206 12.99 18.44 7.71
N PHE A 207 13.70 17.71 6.85
CA PHE A 207 14.57 18.29 5.82
C PHE A 207 14.34 17.60 4.47
N SER A 208 14.69 18.29 3.39
CA SER A 208 14.68 17.72 2.04
C SER A 208 15.90 16.82 1.86
N SER A 209 15.69 15.51 1.90
CA SER A 209 16.75 14.51 1.72
C SER A 209 17.12 14.26 0.26
N SER A 210 16.29 14.77 -0.65
CA SER A 210 16.45 14.83 -2.09
C SER A 210 15.41 15.80 -2.66
N PRO A 211 15.46 16.18 -3.94
CA PRO A 211 14.40 16.94 -4.60
C PRO A 211 13.00 16.28 -4.53
N ILE A 212 12.94 14.96 -4.35
CA ILE A 212 11.69 14.19 -4.39
C ILE A 212 11.16 13.77 -3.02
N ALA A 213 11.95 13.89 -1.95
CA ALA A 213 11.60 13.30 -0.64
C ALA A 213 12.04 14.13 0.57
N LYS A 214 11.18 14.16 1.59
CA LYS A 214 11.49 14.69 2.91
C LYS A 214 11.68 13.57 3.92
N ARG A 215 12.59 13.78 4.88
CA ARG A 215 12.82 12.88 6.02
C ARG A 215 12.67 13.63 7.33
N GLY A 216 12.08 12.97 8.32
CA GLY A 216 11.82 13.51 9.65
C GLY A 216 12.66 12.82 10.70
N PHE A 217 13.22 13.60 11.63
CA PHE A 217 14.04 13.11 12.74
C PHE A 217 13.72 13.87 14.04
N CYS A 218 14.12 13.29 15.18
CA CYS A 218 14.02 13.98 16.45
C CYS A 218 15.11 15.06 16.58
N PRO A 219 14.77 16.35 16.77
CA PRO A 219 15.77 17.40 16.90
C PRO A 219 16.56 17.33 18.22
N THR A 220 16.10 16.55 19.20
CA THR A 220 16.79 16.39 20.49
C THR A 220 17.79 15.23 20.49
N CYS A 221 17.38 14.04 20.04
CA CYS A 221 18.24 12.84 20.09
C CYS A 221 18.70 12.32 18.73
N GLY A 222 18.29 12.95 17.63
CA GLY A 222 18.71 12.57 16.28
C GLY A 222 18.01 11.35 15.69
N THR A 223 17.15 10.63 16.44
CA THR A 223 16.47 9.43 15.92
C THR A 223 15.76 9.70 14.60
N SER A 224 16.08 8.90 13.60
CA SER A 224 15.40 8.80 12.31
C SER A 224 13.96 8.29 12.49
N LEU A 225 12.95 9.04 12.08
CA LEU A 225 11.56 8.70 12.33
C LEU A 225 10.77 8.45 11.06
N THR A 226 10.87 9.34 10.07
CA THR A 226 9.98 9.26 8.91
C THR A 226 10.64 9.57 7.56
N TYR A 227 10.00 9.08 6.50
CA TYR A 227 10.30 9.39 5.11
C TYR A 227 9.00 9.56 4.33
N ARG A 228 8.95 10.54 3.42
CA ARG A 228 7.82 10.74 2.52
C ARG A 228 8.25 11.32 1.18
N LEU A 229 7.80 10.69 0.10
CA LEU A 229 7.86 11.28 -1.24
C LEU A 229 6.93 12.51 -1.32
N VAL A 230 7.44 13.59 -1.90
CA VAL A 230 6.76 14.87 -2.10
C VAL A 230 6.59 15.24 -3.57
N ARG A 231 7.03 14.36 -4.48
CA ARG A 231 6.99 14.51 -5.94
C ARG A 231 6.61 13.18 -6.63
N PRO A 232 5.92 13.20 -7.78
CA PRO A 232 5.33 14.38 -8.42
C PRO A 232 4.21 15.02 -7.58
N ARG A 233 3.58 14.22 -6.72
CA ARG A 233 2.64 14.67 -5.70
C ARG A 233 3.06 14.10 -4.36
N LYS A 234 2.57 14.70 -3.28
CA LYS A 234 2.80 14.22 -1.92
C LYS A 234 2.18 12.82 -1.76
N ALA A 235 3.00 11.81 -1.46
CA ALA A 235 2.53 10.44 -1.31
C ALA A 235 1.45 10.34 -0.22
N ALA A 236 0.43 9.52 -0.45
CA ALA A 236 -0.65 9.29 0.53
C ALA A 236 -0.20 8.46 1.74
N TYR A 237 0.95 7.78 1.63
CA TYR A 237 1.59 7.06 2.72
C TYR A 237 2.70 7.89 3.38
N LEU A 238 3.02 7.52 4.62
CA LEU A 238 4.18 7.96 5.37
C LEU A 238 4.97 6.70 5.74
N ILE A 239 6.26 6.70 5.40
CA ILE A 239 7.15 5.66 5.92
C ILE A 239 7.57 6.07 7.32
N VAL A 240 7.45 5.12 8.25
CA VAL A 240 8.03 5.15 9.58
C VAL A 240 9.20 4.17 9.60
N PHE A 241 10.34 4.58 10.16
CA PHE A 241 11.46 3.65 10.35
C PHE A 241 11.05 2.62 11.41
N THR A 242 10.96 1.35 11.01
CA THR A 242 10.41 0.27 11.83
C THR A 242 10.99 0.20 13.25
N PRO A 243 12.32 0.42 13.48
CA PRO A 243 12.89 0.36 14.82
C PRO A 243 12.44 1.48 15.77
N SER A 244 11.75 2.50 15.25
CA SER A 244 11.14 3.55 16.09
C SER A 244 9.74 3.18 16.61
N LEU A 245 9.16 2.06 16.17
CA LEU A 245 7.93 1.50 16.74
C LEU A 245 8.25 0.90 18.12
N ASP A 246 7.28 0.92 19.05
CA ASP A 246 7.47 0.29 20.36
C ASP A 246 7.47 -1.25 20.25
N GLU A 247 6.71 -1.81 19.30
CA GLU A 247 6.61 -3.25 19.05
C GLU A 247 7.07 -3.61 17.62
N PRO A 248 8.37 -3.42 17.28
CA PRO A 248 8.87 -3.54 15.91
C PRO A 248 8.86 -4.98 15.39
N LYS A 249 8.80 -5.98 16.29
CA LYS A 249 8.81 -7.42 15.98
C LYS A 249 7.63 -7.87 15.10
N GLY A 250 6.52 -7.11 15.11
CA GLY A 250 5.34 -7.39 14.28
C GLY A 250 5.49 -7.02 12.80
N TYR A 251 6.61 -6.40 12.41
CA TYR A 251 6.80 -5.78 11.09
C TYR A 251 8.01 -6.37 10.37
N ALA A 252 8.02 -7.69 10.21
CA ALA A 252 9.03 -8.39 9.43
C ALA A 252 9.09 -7.83 7.98
N PRO A 253 10.27 -7.45 7.47
CA PRO A 253 10.43 -6.98 6.09
C PRO A 253 10.02 -8.02 5.05
N VAL A 254 9.46 -7.56 3.92
CA VAL A 254 9.05 -8.46 2.82
C VAL A 254 9.87 -8.29 1.54
N ALA A 255 10.77 -7.32 1.47
CA ALA A 255 11.62 -7.06 0.30
C ALA A 255 12.87 -6.23 0.65
N HIS A 256 13.85 -6.29 -0.25
CA HIS A 256 15.04 -5.46 -0.27
C HIS A 256 14.98 -4.47 -1.44
N SER A 257 15.22 -3.20 -1.14
CA SER A 257 15.23 -2.10 -2.11
C SER A 257 16.55 -1.35 -2.09
N GLY A 258 16.94 -0.77 -3.22
CA GLY A 258 18.21 -0.03 -3.37
C GLY A 258 19.44 -0.92 -3.22
N ILE A 259 19.31 -2.20 -3.62
CA ILE A 259 20.31 -3.25 -3.41
C ILE A 259 21.66 -2.94 -4.06
N GLU A 260 21.69 -2.08 -5.08
CA GLU A 260 22.92 -1.61 -5.71
C GLU A 260 23.88 -0.87 -4.76
N SER A 261 23.39 -0.39 -3.62
CA SER A 261 24.17 0.26 -2.56
C SER A 261 24.41 -0.64 -1.34
N GLN A 262 24.07 -1.94 -1.40
CA GLN A 262 24.30 -2.88 -0.31
C GLN A 262 25.78 -2.86 0.10
N MET A 263 26.03 -2.84 1.41
CA MET A 263 27.38 -2.94 1.95
C MET A 263 28.02 -4.28 1.54
N PRO A 264 29.22 -4.30 0.94
CA PRO A 264 29.83 -5.54 0.43
C PRO A 264 30.07 -6.61 1.50
N TRP A 265 30.25 -6.21 2.76
CA TRP A 265 30.48 -7.09 3.91
C TRP A 265 29.18 -7.55 4.60
N LEU A 266 28.02 -7.04 4.19
CA LEU A 266 26.73 -7.43 4.75
C LEU A 266 26.18 -8.64 3.99
N GLU A 267 26.19 -9.79 4.63
CA GLU A 267 25.59 -11.02 4.11
C GLU A 267 24.07 -11.04 4.36
N ILE A 268 23.28 -11.29 3.31
CA ILE A 268 21.81 -11.35 3.38
C ILE A 268 21.39 -12.80 3.12
N LEU A 269 20.90 -13.46 4.17
CA LEU A 269 20.65 -14.91 4.20
C LEU A 269 19.20 -15.31 3.85
N ASP A 270 18.34 -14.35 3.51
CA ASP A 270 16.96 -14.61 3.13
C ASP A 270 16.75 -14.70 1.60
N ASP A 271 15.58 -15.18 1.19
CA ASP A 271 15.15 -15.26 -0.21
C ASP A 271 14.19 -14.12 -0.60
N LEU A 272 14.21 -13.00 0.13
CA LEU A 272 13.29 -11.90 -0.15
C LEU A 272 13.60 -11.25 -1.51
N PRO A 273 12.57 -10.74 -2.21
CA PRO A 273 12.75 -10.01 -3.47
C PRO A 273 13.76 -8.87 -3.33
N ARG A 274 14.66 -8.74 -4.31
CA ARG A 274 15.70 -7.71 -4.36
C ARG A 274 15.47 -6.80 -5.56
N THR A 275 15.35 -5.51 -5.32
CA THR A 275 15.04 -4.50 -6.34
C THR A 275 16.06 -3.38 -6.31
N ARG A 276 16.48 -2.90 -7.49
CA ARG A 276 17.29 -1.69 -7.58
C ARG A 276 16.42 -0.45 -7.51
N THR A 277 16.99 0.68 -7.12
CA THR A 277 16.25 1.96 -7.12
C THR A 277 15.69 2.25 -8.51
N ARG A 278 16.50 2.03 -9.55
CA ARG A 278 16.13 2.24 -10.96
C ARG A 278 14.94 1.39 -11.43
N ASP A 279 14.66 0.26 -10.77
CA ASP A 279 13.58 -0.64 -11.15
C ASP A 279 12.23 -0.20 -10.55
N SER A 280 12.25 0.74 -9.59
CA SER A 280 11.03 1.28 -8.96
C SER A 280 10.37 2.35 -9.84
N ARG A 281 9.20 2.03 -10.41
CA ARG A 281 8.40 2.99 -11.20
C ARG A 281 8.01 4.22 -10.40
N VAL A 282 7.69 4.06 -9.12
CA VAL A 282 7.37 5.17 -8.22
C VAL A 282 8.54 6.14 -8.13
N LEU A 283 9.77 5.64 -7.99
CA LEU A 283 10.96 6.48 -7.96
C LEU A 283 11.31 7.05 -9.34
N GLN A 284 11.16 6.27 -10.41
CA GLN A 284 11.31 6.76 -11.79
C GLN A 284 10.41 7.97 -12.06
N GLN A 285 9.13 7.86 -11.69
CA GLN A 285 8.16 8.93 -11.88
C GLN A 285 8.50 10.16 -11.01
N ALA A 286 8.88 9.93 -9.74
CA ALA A 286 9.24 11.01 -8.84
C ALA A 286 10.47 11.80 -9.34
N TRP A 287 11.53 11.10 -9.75
CA TRP A 287 12.75 11.75 -10.24
C TRP A 287 12.57 12.40 -11.62
N SER A 288 11.82 11.76 -12.52
CA SER A 288 11.45 12.38 -13.80
C SER A 288 10.70 13.70 -13.59
N SER A 289 9.83 13.78 -12.58
CA SER A 289 9.05 14.99 -12.29
C SER A 289 9.86 16.20 -11.80
N VAL A 290 11.14 15.99 -11.46
CA VAL A 290 12.08 17.05 -11.05
C VAL A 290 13.20 17.24 -12.08
N GLY A 291 13.01 16.76 -13.31
CA GLY A 291 13.98 16.93 -14.40
C GLY A 291 15.17 15.96 -14.34
N LEU A 292 15.06 14.86 -13.60
CA LEU A 292 16.11 13.84 -13.45
C LEU A 292 15.60 12.45 -13.86
N PRO A 293 15.31 12.21 -15.14
CA PRO A 293 14.74 10.94 -15.58
C PRO A 293 15.74 9.77 -15.59
N ASP A 294 17.04 10.07 -15.64
CA ASP A 294 18.10 9.07 -15.69
C ASP A 294 18.48 8.59 -14.29
N ALA A 295 18.40 7.27 -14.05
CA ALA A 295 18.71 6.67 -12.76
C ALA A 295 20.16 6.87 -12.32
N GLU A 296 21.10 7.05 -13.24
CA GLU A 296 22.50 7.36 -12.91
C GLU A 296 22.66 8.75 -12.28
N THR A 297 21.68 9.62 -12.47
CA THR A 297 21.66 10.96 -11.87
C THR A 297 20.97 11.01 -10.52
N TRP A 298 20.43 9.89 -10.03
CA TRP A 298 19.69 9.85 -8.77
C TRP A 298 20.62 9.72 -7.59
N GLY A 299 20.46 10.60 -6.61
CA GLY A 299 21.28 10.57 -5.43
C GLY A 299 20.94 11.66 -4.43
N PRO A 300 21.51 11.62 -3.22
CA PRO A 300 21.30 12.64 -2.19
C PRO A 300 21.72 14.04 -2.64
N LEU A 301 22.64 14.13 -3.60
CA LEU A 301 23.18 15.38 -4.14
C LEU A 301 22.70 15.65 -5.58
N ALA A 302 21.70 14.92 -6.04
CA ALA A 302 21.14 15.13 -7.37
C ALA A 302 20.50 16.52 -7.45
N VAL A 303 21.04 17.36 -8.33
CA VAL A 303 20.53 18.71 -8.61
C VAL A 303 19.86 18.67 -9.98
N PRO A 304 18.63 19.18 -10.14
CA PRO A 304 18.05 19.38 -11.46
C PRO A 304 19.03 20.20 -12.30
N LYS A 305 19.32 19.77 -13.53
CA LYS A 305 20.00 20.66 -14.49
C LYS A 305 19.07 21.85 -14.67
N GLU A 306 19.57 23.06 -14.43
CA GLU A 306 18.82 24.28 -14.70
C GLU A 306 18.33 24.21 -16.15
N VAL A 307 17.01 24.20 -16.32
CA VAL A 307 16.37 24.19 -17.62
C VAL A 307 16.54 25.60 -18.17
N PHE A 308 17.61 25.83 -18.92
CA PHE A 308 17.75 26.98 -19.81
C PHE A 308 16.91 26.77 -21.07
#